data_AF-A0A271VN94-F1
#
_entry.id   AF-A0A271VN94-F1
#
_cell.length_a   1.000
_cell.length_b   1.000
_cell.length_c   1.000
_cell.angle_alpha   90.00
_cell.angle_beta   90.00
_cell.angle_gamma   90.00
#
_symmetry.space_group_name_H-M   'P 1'
#
loop_
_entity.id
_entity.type
_entity.pdbx_description
1 polymer ?
#
loop_
_entity_poly.entity_id
_entity_poly.type
_entity_poly.pdbx_seq_one_letter_code
_entity_poly.pdbx_strand_id
1 'polypeptide(L)'
;MQRLACLAERAQWILYTAQCQRPNIQLLHAHQIDSGKVIHLKPSKVCSEAEIIAKAIACRTASAIVASSAIDLMTQQQLKHYAQQHHCELFFIKQAPYSLH
;
A
#
# COMPACT_ATOMS: atom_id res chain seq x y z
N MET A 1 -10.00 -3.59 8.33
CA MET A 1 -8.58 -3.61 8.76
C MET A 1 -8.10 -4.93 9.38
N GLN A 2 -8.99 -5.86 9.78
CA GLN A 2 -8.58 -7.19 10.29
C GLN A 2 -7.70 -7.98 9.29
N ARG A 3 -7.98 -7.91 7.98
CA ARG A 3 -7.14 -8.56 6.96
C ARG A 3 -5.69 -8.05 6.90
N LEU A 4 -5.48 -6.75 7.15
CA LEU A 4 -4.14 -6.17 7.11
C LEU A 4 -3.30 -6.65 8.31
N ALA A 5 -3.92 -6.85 9.47
CA ALA A 5 -3.28 -7.43 10.66
C ALA A 5 -2.84 -8.89 10.42
N CYS A 6 -3.70 -9.72 9.80
CA CYS A 6 -3.33 -11.11 9.44
C CYS A 6 -2.17 -11.18 8.42
N LEU A 7 -2.01 -10.16 7.56
CA LEU A 7 -0.90 -10.08 6.61
C LEU A 7 0.38 -9.54 7.26
N ALA A 8 0.28 -8.74 8.32
CA ALA A 8 1.40 -8.24 9.11
C ALA A 8 2.07 -9.34 9.96
N GLU A 9 1.35 -10.42 10.28
CA GLU A 9 1.91 -11.62 10.92
C GLU A 9 2.91 -12.35 9.99
N ARG A 10 2.82 -12.17 8.67
CA ARG A 10 3.76 -12.75 7.70
C ARG A 10 5.11 -12.01 7.73
N ALA A 11 6.19 -12.68 7.36
CA ALA A 11 7.54 -12.11 7.26
C ALA A 11 7.74 -11.27 5.98
N GLN A 12 6.72 -10.51 5.57
CA GLN A 12 6.71 -9.72 4.33
C GLN A 12 6.33 -8.27 4.65
N TRP A 13 6.77 -7.35 3.80
CA TRP A 13 6.61 -5.91 4.03
C TRP A 13 5.19 -5.43 3.70
N ILE A 14 4.77 -4.36 4.38
CA ILE A 14 3.60 -3.56 4.00
C ILE A 14 4.11 -2.27 3.38
N LEU A 15 3.83 -2.07 2.09
CA LEU A 15 4.31 -0.90 1.36
C LEU A 15 3.24 0.16 1.27
N TYR A 16 3.60 1.41 1.54
CA TYR A 16 2.78 2.58 1.24
C TYR A 16 3.40 3.32 0.05
N THR A 17 2.60 3.67 -0.94
CA THR A 17 3.05 4.54 -2.03
C THR A 17 3.22 5.97 -1.53
N ALA A 18 4.08 6.73 -2.21
CA ALA A 18 4.40 8.11 -1.83
C ALA A 18 3.21 9.08 -1.89
N GLN A 19 2.19 8.70 -2.66
CA GLN A 19 0.96 9.47 -2.81
C GLN A 19 0.02 9.25 -1.62
N CYS A 20 0.27 8.29 -0.74
CA CYS A 20 -0.50 8.13 0.49
C CYS A 20 0.07 8.99 1.63
N GLN A 21 -0.81 9.48 2.50
CA GLN A 21 -0.34 10.05 3.76
C GLN A 21 0.39 8.98 4.56
N ARG A 22 1.55 9.33 5.12
CA ARG A 22 2.32 8.43 5.97
C ARG A 22 1.40 7.90 7.09
N PRO A 23 1.30 6.58 7.27
CA PRO A 23 0.42 6.02 8.28
C PRO A 23 0.84 6.50 9.66
N ASN A 24 -0.13 6.89 10.49
CA ASN A 24 0.14 7.22 11.87
C ASN A 24 0.53 5.93 12.61
N ILE A 25 1.71 5.91 13.20
CA ILE A 25 2.24 4.78 13.97
C ILE A 25 1.28 4.36 15.09
N GLN A 26 0.58 5.33 15.70
CA GLN A 26 -0.41 5.05 16.75
C GLN A 26 -1.63 4.30 16.20
N LEU A 27 -2.04 4.60 14.96
CA LEU A 27 -3.15 3.91 14.30
C LEU A 27 -2.73 2.50 13.87
N LEU A 28 -1.49 2.33 13.38
CA LEU A 28 -0.92 1.02 13.07
C LEU A 28 -0.86 0.14 14.33
N HIS A 29 -0.37 0.69 15.44
CA HIS A 29 -0.28 0.00 16.72
C HIS A 29 -1.68 -0.34 17.29
N ALA A 30 -2.66 0.58 17.17
CA ALA A 30 -4.05 0.32 17.54
C ALA A 30 -4.70 -0.82 16.72
N HIS A 31 -4.17 -1.10 15.53
CA HIS A 31 -4.61 -2.20 14.67
C HIS A 31 -3.67 -3.41 14.69
N GLN A 32 -2.74 -3.49 15.66
CA GLN A 32 -1.77 -4.58 15.81
C GLN A 32 -0.87 -4.80 14.58
N ILE A 33 -0.60 -3.73 13.83
CA ILE A 33 0.31 -3.75 12.69
C ILE A 33 1.69 -3.36 13.19
N ASP A 34 2.67 -4.25 13.05
CA ASP A 34 4.06 -3.98 13.40
C ASP A 34 4.62 -2.85 12.51
N SER A 35 4.90 -1.70 13.13
CA SER A 35 5.45 -0.53 12.44
C SER A 35 6.83 -0.78 11.84
N GLY A 36 7.57 -1.77 12.37
CA GLY A 36 8.85 -2.22 11.83
C GLY A 36 8.74 -2.93 10.47
N LYS A 37 7.53 -3.36 10.07
CA LYS A 37 7.27 -4.01 8.77
C LYS A 37 6.62 -3.08 7.74
N VAL A 38 6.47 -1.80 8.06
CA VAL A 38 5.84 -0.81 7.19
C VAL A 38 6.90 0.05 6.52
N ILE A 39 6.97 0.01 5.19
CA ILE A 39 7.86 0.86 4.39
C ILE A 39 7.03 1.86 3.61
N HIS A 40 7.32 3.15 3.81
CA HIS A 40 6.79 4.21 2.96
C HIS A 40 7.77 4.45 1.81
N LEU A 41 7.31 4.18 0.59
CA LEU A 41 8.10 4.40 -0.62
C LEU A 41 8.27 5.90 -0.86
N LYS A 42 9.47 6.28 -1.33
CA LYS A 42 9.71 7.64 -1.80
C LYS A 42 9.06 7.84 -3.17
N PRO A 43 8.59 9.06 -3.48
CA PRO A 43 8.01 9.35 -4.79
C PRO A 43 9.08 9.14 -5.87
N SER A 44 8.74 8.39 -6.91
CA SER A 44 9.59 8.27 -8.08
C SER A 44 9.42 9.51 -8.97
N LYS A 45 10.52 9.98 -9.55
CA LYS A 45 10.50 11.06 -10.56
C LYS A 45 10.20 10.56 -11.97
N VAL A 46 10.29 9.23 -12.17
CA VAL A 46 10.25 8.59 -13.49
C VAL A 46 9.16 7.53 -13.61
N CYS A 47 8.61 7.05 -12.50
CA CYS A 47 7.56 6.04 -12.50
C CYS A 47 6.29 6.60 -11.87
N SER A 48 5.16 6.32 -12.50
CA SER A 48 3.83 6.57 -11.97
C SER A 48 3.54 5.67 -10.78
N GLU A 49 2.56 6.05 -9.95
CA GLU A 49 2.14 5.23 -8.80
C GLU A 49 1.75 3.80 -9.21
N ALA A 50 1.00 3.65 -10.30
CA ALA A 50 0.61 2.35 -10.84
C ALA A 50 1.82 1.47 -11.23
N GLU A 51 2.87 2.05 -11.82
CA GLU A 51 4.09 1.34 -12.20
C GLU A 51 4.90 0.92 -10.97
N ILE A 52 4.95 1.77 -9.94
CA ILE A 52 5.57 1.45 -8.66
C ILE A 52 4.85 0.25 -8.01
N ILE A 53 3.51 0.25 -8.02
CA ILE A 53 2.72 -0.87 -7.50
C ILE A 53 3.01 -2.15 -8.29
N ALA A 54 2.97 -2.10 -9.62
CA ALA A 54 3.25 -3.27 -10.45
C ALA A 54 4.65 -3.85 -10.17
N LYS A 55 5.67 -2.99 -10.07
CA LYS A 55 7.04 -3.41 -9.69
C LYS A 55 7.09 -4.03 -8.30
N ALA A 56 6.42 -3.41 -7.32
CA ALA A 56 6.38 -3.92 -5.95
C ALA A 56 5.72 -5.31 -5.87
N ILE A 57 4.63 -5.53 -6.61
CA ILE A 57 3.96 -6.85 -6.72
C ILE A 57 4.90 -7.86 -7.38
N ALA A 58 5.57 -7.47 -8.47
CA ALA A 58 6.50 -8.34 -9.19
C ALA A 58 7.68 -8.79 -8.31
N CYS A 59 8.19 -7.90 -7.44
CA CYS A 59 9.27 -8.20 -6.51
C CYS A 59 8.88 -9.20 -5.41
N ARG A 60 7.57 -9.42 -5.15
CA ARG A 60 7.05 -10.34 -4.11
C ARG A 60 7.61 -10.11 -2.70
N THR A 61 8.15 -8.92 -2.44
CA THR A 61 8.68 -8.53 -1.13
C THR A 61 7.59 -8.02 -0.19
N ALA A 62 6.43 -7.66 -0.73
CA ALA A 62 5.31 -7.14 0.03
C ALA A 62 4.15 -8.13 0.10
N SER A 63 3.54 -8.27 1.29
CA SER A 63 2.27 -8.96 1.48
C SER A 63 1.07 -8.03 1.26
N ALA A 64 1.25 -6.74 1.49
CA ALA A 64 0.24 -5.73 1.24
C ALA A 64 0.85 -4.44 0.68
N ILE A 65 0.12 -3.79 -0.23
CA ILE A 65 0.47 -2.49 -0.78
C ILE A 65 -0.72 -1.54 -0.60
N VAL A 66 -0.46 -0.36 -0.06
CA VAL A 66 -1.44 0.72 0.13
C VAL A 66 -1.12 1.82 -0.86
N ALA A 67 -2.10 2.17 -1.68
CA ALA A 67 -1.99 3.15 -2.75
C ALA A 67 -3.13 4.17 -2.70
N SER A 68 -2.94 5.30 -3.38
CA SER A 68 -3.97 6.32 -3.55
C SER A 68 -5.06 5.84 -4.50
N SER A 69 -6.30 6.20 -4.22
CA SER A 69 -7.42 5.98 -5.14
C SER A 69 -7.41 6.95 -6.34
N ALA A 70 -6.33 7.73 -6.54
CA ALA A 70 -6.15 8.63 -7.67
C ALA A 70 -5.88 7.89 -8.99
N ILE A 71 -5.46 6.62 -8.93
CA ILE A 71 -5.33 5.75 -10.10
C ILE A 71 -6.72 5.49 -10.69
N ASP A 72 -6.86 5.42 -12.01
CA ASP A 72 -8.13 5.14 -12.66
C ASP A 72 -8.70 3.76 -12.29
N LEU A 73 -10.03 3.61 -12.37
CA LEU A 73 -10.72 2.42 -11.90
C LEU A 73 -10.30 1.13 -12.64
N MET A 74 -10.02 1.22 -13.94
CA MET A 74 -9.63 0.07 -14.75
C MET A 74 -8.26 -0.43 -14.34
N THR A 75 -7.29 0.48 -14.19
CA THR A 75 -5.94 0.18 -13.70
C THR A 75 -5.99 -0.34 -12.27
N GLN A 76 -6.84 0.21 -11.40
CA GLN A 76 -7.01 -0.32 -10.04
C GLN A 76 -7.46 -1.79 -10.03
N GLN A 77 -8.40 -2.16 -10.90
CA GLN A 77 -8.89 -3.53 -11.02
C GLN A 77 -7.79 -4.47 -11.55
N GLN A 78 -7.06 -4.03 -12.58
CA GLN A 78 -5.93 -4.78 -13.14
C GLN A 78 -4.84 -5.03 -12.09
N LEU A 79 -4.44 -4.00 -11.35
CA LEU A 79 -3.43 -4.11 -10.29
C LEU A 79 -3.91 -5.00 -9.13
N LYS A 80 -5.19 -4.95 -8.77
CA LYS A 80 -5.77 -5.85 -7.77
C LYS A 80 -5.70 -7.31 -8.21
N HIS A 81 -6.08 -7.59 -9.46
CA HIS A 81 -6.00 -8.94 -10.00
C HIS A 81 -4.56 -9.44 -10.03
N TYR A 82 -3.64 -8.59 -10.49
CA TYR A 82 -2.21 -8.90 -10.51
C TYR A 82 -1.65 -9.16 -9.11
N ALA A 83 -2.04 -8.36 -8.12
CA ALA A 83 -1.64 -8.55 -6.73
C ALA A 83 -2.14 -9.90 -6.18
N GLN A 84 -3.40 -10.26 -6.44
CA GLN A 84 -3.98 -11.54 -6.01
C GLN A 84 -3.23 -12.75 -6.59
N GLN A 85 -2.85 -12.69 -7.86
CA GLN A 85 -2.04 -13.74 -8.50
C GLN A 85 -0.65 -13.91 -7.85
N HIS A 86 -0.15 -12.87 -7.19
CA HIS A 86 1.14 -12.83 -6.52
C HIS A 86 1.04 -12.95 -4.99
N HIS A 87 -0.13 -13.31 -4.44
CA HIS A 87 -0.40 -13.38 -3.01
C HIS A 87 -0.16 -12.06 -2.25
N CYS A 88 -0.30 -10.93 -2.94
CA CYS A 88 -0.24 -9.59 -2.38
C CYS A 88 -1.65 -9.00 -2.33
N GLU A 89 -1.97 -8.28 -1.27
CA GLU A 89 -3.25 -7.57 -1.14
C GLU A 89 -3.07 -6.07 -1.41
N LEU A 90 -3.92 -5.49 -2.27
CA LEU A 90 -3.81 -4.10 -2.69
C LEU A 90 -4.97 -3.28 -2.12
N PHE A 91 -4.63 -2.24 -1.36
CA PHE A 91 -5.59 -1.35 -0.70
C PHE A 91 -5.51 0.04 -1.32
N PHE A 92 -6.64 0.53 -1.81
CA PHE A 92 -6.74 1.92 -2.28
C PHE A 92 -7.40 2.77 -1.21
N ILE A 93 -6.74 3.85 -0.80
CA ILE A 93 -7.26 4.82 0.15
C ILE A 93 -7.54 6.14 -0.56
N LYS A 94 -8.72 6.72 -0.29
CA LYS A 94 -9.00 8.09 -0.71
C LYS A 94 -8.10 9.02 0.08
N GLN A 95 -7.32 9.86 -0.59
CA GLN A 95 -6.65 10.96 0.07
C GLN A 95 -7.72 11.82 0.74
N ALA A 96 -7.63 11.99 2.06
CA ALA A 96 -8.38 13.07 2.71
C ALA A 96 -7.82 14.39 2.15
N PRO A 97 -8.67 15.33 1.70
CA PRO A 97 -8.18 16.65 1.38
C PRO A 97 -7.50 17.20 2.63
N TYR A 98 -6.27 17.70 2.47
CA TYR A 98 -5.59 18.45 3.51
C TYR A 98 -6.52 19.59 3.96
N SER A 99 -7.15 19.46 5.13
CA SER A 99 -7.64 20.62 5.86
C SER A 99 -6.38 21.34 6.38
N LEU A 100 -5.84 22.26 5.58
CA LEU A 100 -4.91 23.28 6.06
C LEU A 100 -5.65 24.09 7.13
N HIS A 101 -5.13 24.09 8.35
CA HIS A 101 -5.56 24.94 9.44
C HIS A 101 -4.35 25.71 9.99
#